data_AF-A0A5W5V635-F1
#
_entry.id   AF-A0A5W5V635-F1
#
_cell.length_a   1.000
_cell.length_b   1.000
_cell.length_c   1.000
_cell.angle_alpha   90.00
_cell.angle_beta   90.00
_cell.angle_gamma   90.00
#
_symmetry.space_group_name_H-M   'P 1'
#
loop_
_entity.id
_entity.type
_entity.pdbx_description
1 polymer ?
#
loop_
_entity_poly.entity_id
_entity_poly.type
_entity_poly.pdbx_seq_one_letter_code
_entity_poly.pdbx_strand_id
1 'polypeptide(L)' 'MVQRVTIAPQGPEFSRFVMGYWRLMDWNMSARQLVSFIEEHLDLGVTTVD' A
#
# COMPACT_ATOMS: atom_id res chain seq x y z
N MET A 1 -11.53 2.80 -7.22
CA MET A 1 -11.05 3.22 -5.89
C MET A 1 -11.45 2.15 -4.87
N VAL A 2 -10.50 1.60 -4.12
CA VAL A 2 -10.74 0.54 -3.11
C VAL A 2 -11.51 1.09 -1.90
N GLN A 3 -12.38 0.25 -1.31
CA GLN A 3 -13.14 0.57 -0.09
C GLN A 3 -12.21 0.83 1.12
N ARG A 4 -12.52 1.83 1.94
CA ARG A 4 -11.85 2.08 3.23
C ARG A 4 -12.55 1.34 4.39
N VAL A 5 -11.77 0.89 5.38
CA VAL A 5 -12.25 0.07 6.51
C VAL A 5 -11.63 0.58 7.82
N THR A 6 -12.47 0.92 8.80
CA THR A 6 -12.04 1.15 10.18
C THR A 6 -11.69 -0.19 10.83
N ILE A 7 -10.45 -0.36 11.28
CA ILE A 7 -9.94 -1.70 11.68
C ILE A 7 -10.19 -2.05 13.16
N ALA A 8 -10.56 -1.07 13.99
CA ALA A 8 -10.84 -1.24 15.41
C ALA A 8 -11.76 -0.11 15.92
N PRO A 9 -12.48 -0.26 17.06
CA PRO A 9 -13.20 0.84 17.67
C PRO A 9 -12.29 2.04 17.91
N GLN A 10 -12.65 3.22 17.36
CA GLN A 10 -11.82 4.44 17.39
C GLN A 10 -10.42 4.28 16.74
N GLY A 11 -10.22 3.23 15.95
CA GLY A 11 -8.99 2.96 15.22
C GLY A 11 -8.91 3.70 13.88
N PRO A 12 -7.78 3.59 13.18
CA PRO A 12 -7.58 4.23 11.88
C PRO A 12 -8.42 3.56 10.78
N GLU A 13 -8.59 4.29 9.67
CA GLU A 13 -9.14 3.76 8.43
C GLU A 13 -8.04 3.27 7.49
N PHE A 14 -8.08 1.99 7.13
CA PHE A 14 -7.18 1.38 6.16
C PHE A 14 -7.87 1.21 4.81
N SER A 15 -7.08 1.04 3.75
CA SER A 15 -7.62 0.43 2.53
C SER A 15 -7.97 -1.03 2.79
N ARG A 16 -9.03 -1.55 2.17
CA ARG A 16 -9.45 -2.96 2.29
C ARG A 16 -8.30 -3.95 1.98
N PHE A 17 -7.38 -3.57 1.11
CA PHE A 17 -6.14 -4.28 0.82
C PHE A 17 -4.95 -3.51 1.38
N VAL A 18 -3.93 -4.25 1.85
CA VAL A 18 -2.65 -3.72 2.34
C VAL A 18 -1.54 -4.16 1.39
N MET A 19 -0.65 -3.24 1.00
CA MET A 19 0.50 -3.54 0.16
C MET A 19 1.69 -3.97 1.04
N GLY A 20 1.99 -5.26 1.07
CA GLY A 20 3.10 -5.82 1.84
C GLY A 20 4.44 -5.77 1.10
N TYR A 21 5.48 -5.30 1.77
CA TYR A 21 6.83 -5.08 1.28
C TYR A 21 7.85 -6.05 1.89
N TRP A 22 7.41 -7.14 2.54
CA TRP A 22 8.32 -8.15 3.10
C TRP A 22 9.39 -8.63 2.10
N ARG A 23 9.02 -8.80 0.83
CA ARG A 23 9.92 -9.23 -0.26
C ARG A 23 10.47 -8.08 -1.10
N LEU A 24 10.39 -6.82 -0.65
CA LEU A 24 10.82 -5.65 -1.42
C LEU A 24 12.24 -5.79 -1.97
N MET A 25 13.16 -6.32 -1.16
CA MET A 25 14.56 -6.49 -1.57
C MET A 25 14.73 -7.53 -2.69
N ASP A 26 13.83 -8.52 -2.80
CA ASP A 26 13.85 -9.52 -3.87
C ASP A 26 13.36 -8.95 -5.21
N TRP A 27 12.63 -7.83 -5.19
CA TRP A 27 12.07 -7.20 -6.39
C TRP A 27 13.11 -6.44 -7.21
N ASN A 28 14.29 -6.18 -6.64
CA ASN A 28 15.44 -5.56 -7.31
C ASN A 28 15.08 -4.24 -8.04
N MET A 29 14.17 -3.45 -7.47
CA MET A 29 13.81 -2.14 -8.00
C MET A 29 14.82 -1.07 -7.58
N SER A 30 15.15 -0.17 -8.49
CA SER A 30 15.74 1.12 -8.10
C SER A 30 14.75 1.94 -7.27
N ALA A 31 15.24 2.87 -6.45
CA ALA A 31 14.37 3.77 -5.68
C ALA A 31 13.36 4.52 -6.57
N ARG A 32 13.75 4.88 -7.80
CA ARG A 32 12.85 5.54 -8.75
C ARG A 32 11.72 4.62 -9.22
N GLN A 33 12.02 3.36 -9.52
CA GLN A 33 11.00 2.38 -9.90
C GLN A 33 10.06 2.09 -8.73
N LEU A 34 10.60 1.99 -7.51
CA LEU A 34 9.80 1.80 -6.30
C LEU A 34 8.83 2.97 -6.07
N VAL A 35 9.28 4.22 -6.26
CA VAL A 35 8.39 5.38 -6.14
C VAL A 35 7.24 5.31 -7.14
N SER A 36 7.52 5.02 -8.41
CA SER A 36 6.45 4.87 -9.42
C SER A 36 5.49 3.73 -9.08
N PHE A 37 6.00 2.60 -8.59
CA PHE A 37 5.17 1.49 -8.13
C PHE A 37 4.29 1.86 -6.92
N ILE A 38 4.83 2.65 -5.99
CA ILE A 38 4.05 3.17 -4.86
C ILE A 38 2.91 4.05 -5.36
N GLU A 39 3.20 5.01 -6.23
CA GLU A 39 2.21 5.91 -6.83
C GLU A 39 1.08 5.13 -7.53
N GLU A 40 1.43 4.11 -8.31
CA GLU A 40 0.45 3.26 -9.02
C GLU A 40 -0.53 2.56 -8.07
N HIS A 41 -0.04 1.94 -6.98
CA HIS A 41 -0.95 1.25 -6.06
C HIS A 41 -1.76 2.23 -5.20
N LEU A 42 -1.24 3.44 -4.93
CA LEU A 42 -1.99 4.50 -4.27
C LEU A 42 -3.16 4.98 -5.14
N ASP A 43 -2.96 5.12 -6.46
CA ASP A 43 -4.01 5.50 -7.42
C ASP A 43 -5.14 4.46 -7.52
N LEU A 44 -4.81 3.18 -7.32
CA LEU A 44 -5.81 2.12 -7.20
C LEU A 44 -6.63 2.21 -5.90
N GLY A 45 -6.13 2.93 -4.90
CA GLY A 45 -6.72 3.09 -3.57
C GLY A 45 -6.15 2.12 -2.52
N VAL A 46 -5.03 1.44 -2.81
CA VAL A 46 -4.29 0.63 -1.84
C VAL A 46 -3.33 1.56 -1.09
N THR A 47 -3.84 2.18 -0.02
CA THR A 47 -3.15 3.27 0.70
C THR A 47 -2.41 2.83 1.96
N THR A 48 -2.68 1.62 2.45
CA THR A 48 -1.99 1.07 3.62
C THR A 48 -0.85 0.17 3.15
N VAL A 49 0.33 0.37 3.70
CA VAL A 49 1.55 -0.39 3.39
C VAL A 49 2.07 -1.08 4.66
N ASP A 50 2.60 -2.28 4.50
CA ASP A 50 3.28 -3.11 5.53
C ASP A 50 4.69 -3.43 5.03
#